data_AF-A0A9Q5X7I7-F1
#
_entry.id   AF-A0A9Q5X7I7-F1
#
_cell.length_a   1.000
_cell.length_b   1.000
_cell.length_c   1.000
_cell.angle_alpha   90.00
_cell.angle_beta   90.00
_cell.angle_gamma   90.00
#
_symmetry.space_group_name_H-M   'P 1'
#
loop_
_entity.id
_entity.type
_entity.pdbx_description
1 polymer ?
#
loop_
_entity_poly.entity_id
_entity_poly.type
_entity_poly.pdbx_seq_one_letter_code
_entity_poly.pdbx_strand_id
1 'polypeptide(L)'
;MTAGYDTLIVTFSDPIKVLDNMFSDADAWGTDTLKGWVEDYESTRFTQINDHTAVITSEYNMPCVKEWLTHCTTIADMREF
;
A
#
# COMPACT_ATOMS: atom_id res chain seq x y z
N MET A 1 -10.52 20.34 -2.85
CA MET A 1 -11.09 19.14 -2.23
C MET A 1 -11.73 18.34 -3.34
N THR A 2 -11.02 17.36 -3.89
CA THR A 2 -11.65 16.37 -4.78
C THR A 2 -12.51 15.50 -3.87
N ALA A 3 -13.83 15.57 -4.03
CA ALA A 3 -14.78 14.82 -3.21
C ALA A 3 -14.87 13.37 -3.72
N GLY A 4 -13.77 12.61 -3.66
CA GLY A 4 -13.70 11.24 -4.16
C GLY A 4 -12.46 10.49 -3.69
N TYR A 5 -12.52 9.17 -3.80
CA TYR A 5 -11.39 8.28 -3.54
C TYR A 5 -10.48 8.23 -4.76
N ASP A 6 -9.18 8.47 -4.57
CA ASP A 6 -8.16 8.15 -5.55
C ASP A 6 -7.94 6.63 -5.58
N THR A 7 -7.68 6.08 -6.76
CA THR A 7 -7.40 4.66 -6.95
C THR A 7 -6.01 4.46 -7.56
N LEU A 8 -5.18 3.67 -6.89
CA LEU A 8 -3.84 3.28 -7.32
C LEU A 8 -3.78 1.76 -7.46
N ILE A 9 -3.45 1.28 -8.66
CA ILE A 9 -3.07 -0.11 -8.88
C ILE A 9 -1.55 -0.17 -8.83
N VAL A 10 -1.03 -1.00 -7.93
CA VAL A 10 0.41 -1.21 -7.74
C VAL A 10 0.77 -2.66 -8.02
N THR A 11 1.80 -2.86 -8.81
CA THR A 11 2.44 -4.16 -9.01
C THR A 11 3.84 -4.13 -8.43
N PHE A 12 4.07 -4.92 -7.39
CA PHE A 12 5.34 -5.06 -6.70
C PHE A 12 6.27 -6.02 -7.45
N SER A 13 7.58 -5.75 -7.42
CA SER A 13 8.58 -6.66 -7.98
C SER A 13 8.68 -7.95 -7.19
N ASP A 14 8.54 -7.86 -5.87
CA ASP A 14 8.51 -9.00 -4.95
C ASP A 14 7.06 -9.35 -4.54
N PRO A 15 6.79 -10.61 -4.19
CA PRO A 15 5.52 -11.00 -3.58
C PRO A 15 5.16 -10.12 -2.38
N ILE A 16 3.87 -9.79 -2.22
CA ILE A 16 3.37 -9.03 -1.06
C ILE A 16 3.72 -9.76 0.24
N LYS A 17 3.68 -11.10 0.26
CA LYS A 17 4.12 -11.89 1.44
C LYS A 17 5.59 -11.65 1.81
N VAL A 18 6.44 -11.33 0.82
CA VAL A 18 7.85 -11.03 1.06
C VAL A 18 7.97 -9.63 1.65
N LEU A 19 7.16 -8.68 1.17
CA LEU A 19 7.07 -7.32 1.71
C LEU A 19 6.53 -7.30 3.15
N ASP A 20 5.62 -8.21 3.52
CA ASP A 20 5.14 -8.35 4.89
C ASP A 20 6.29 -8.59 5.90
N ASN A 21 7.42 -9.18 5.48
CA ASN A 21 8.58 -9.35 6.37
C ASN A 21 9.18 -8.02 6.85
N MET A 22 8.94 -6.90 6.15
CA MET A 22 9.36 -5.57 6.62
C MET A 22 8.67 -5.18 7.94
N PHE A 23 7.48 -5.72 8.17
CA PHE A 23 6.61 -5.46 9.32
C PHE A 23 6.75 -6.52 10.41
N SER A 24 7.77 -7.38 10.35
CA SER A 24 7.96 -8.46 11.33
C SER A 24 8.03 -7.98 12.79
N ASP A 25 8.42 -6.72 13.02
CA ASP A 25 8.49 -6.09 14.34
C ASP A 25 7.20 -5.29 14.63
N ALA A 26 6.11 -6.00 14.91
CA ALA A 26 4.78 -5.41 15.05
C ALA A 26 4.66 -4.35 16.17
N ASP A 27 5.53 -4.37 17.18
CA ASP A 27 5.57 -3.35 18.24
C ASP A 27 6.05 -2.00 17.70
N ALA A 28 7.00 -2.01 16.77
CA ALA A 28 7.52 -0.81 16.13
C ALA A 28 6.58 -0.26 15.04
N TRP A 29 5.89 -1.16 14.33
CA TRP A 29 5.05 -0.79 13.17
C TRP A 29 3.55 -0.69 13.46
N GLY A 30 3.07 -1.25 14.59
CA GLY A 30 1.64 -1.36 14.92
C GLY A 30 0.90 -2.44 14.12
N THR A 31 1.57 -3.11 13.18
CA THR A 31 1.02 -4.14 12.30
C THR A 31 2.14 -5.05 11.79
N ASP A 32 1.77 -6.27 11.40
CA ASP A 32 2.66 -7.30 10.84
C ASP A 32 2.56 -7.45 9.31
N THR A 33 1.76 -6.60 8.64
CA THR A 33 1.55 -6.71 7.18
C THR A 33 1.57 -5.36 6.48
N LEU A 34 1.98 -5.37 5.21
CA LEU A 34 1.89 -4.20 4.33
C LEU A 34 0.45 -3.70 4.21
N LYS A 35 -0.50 -4.63 4.14
CA LYS A 35 -1.94 -4.32 4.13
C LYS A 35 -2.32 -3.53 5.38
N GLY A 36 -1.97 -4.01 6.55
CA GLY A 36 -2.32 -3.35 7.81
C GLY A 36 -1.70 -1.96 7.92
N TRP A 37 -0.47 -1.77 7.42
CA TRP A 37 0.18 -0.46 7.40
C TRP A 37 -0.54 0.52 6.47
N VAL A 38 -0.94 0.08 5.28
CA VAL A 38 -1.70 0.92 4.35
C VAL A 38 -3.11 1.23 4.88
N GLU A 39 -3.76 0.27 5.53
CA GLU A 39 -5.10 0.42 6.11
C GLU A 39 -5.13 1.22 7.43
N ASP A 40 -3.98 1.50 8.05
CA ASP A 40 -3.87 2.37 9.23
C ASP A 40 -4.17 3.84 8.89
N TYR A 41 -3.91 4.24 7.64
CA TYR A 41 -4.30 5.56 7.15
C TYR A 41 -5.82 5.68 7.05
N GLU A 42 -6.37 6.73 7.65
CA GLU A 42 -7.81 7.02 7.59
C GLU A 42 -8.31 7.02 6.14
N SER A 43 -9.47 6.41 5.94
CA SER A 43 -10.14 6.28 4.64
C SER A 43 -9.25 5.68 3.55
N THR A 44 -8.34 4.77 3.91
CA THR A 44 -7.46 4.04 2.99
C THR A 44 -7.73 2.55 3.04
N ARG A 45 -7.75 1.90 1.87
CA ARG A 45 -8.05 0.47 1.74
C ARG A 45 -7.05 -0.19 0.80
N PHE A 46 -6.53 -1.35 1.22
CA PHE A 46 -5.63 -2.17 0.42
C PHE A 46 -6.32 -3.49 0.05
N THR A 47 -6.55 -3.70 -1.24
CA THR A 47 -7.18 -4.91 -1.79
C THR A 47 -6.18 -5.67 -2.63
N GLN A 48 -5.62 -6.74 -2.07
CA GLN A 48 -4.75 -7.63 -2.81
C GLN A 48 -5.53 -8.38 -3.89
N ILE A 49 -5.07 -8.30 -5.15
CA ILE A 49 -5.68 -8.98 -6.30
C ILE A 49 -4.96 -10.30 -6.59
N ASN A 50 -3.64 -10.30 -6.47
CA ASN A 50 -2.80 -11.48 -6.60
C ASN A 50 -1.54 -11.33 -5.73
N ASP A 51 -0.59 -12.25 -5.85
CA ASP A 51 0.63 -12.27 -5.02
C ASP A 51 1.51 -11.01 -5.17
N HIS A 52 1.46 -10.32 -6.31
CA HIS A 52 2.28 -9.14 -6.60
C HIS A 52 1.47 -7.85 -6.82
N THR A 53 0.16 -7.94 -7.07
CA THR A 53 -0.66 -6.77 -7.42
C THR A 53 -1.70 -6.48 -6.34
N ALA A 54 -1.82 -5.21 -6.00
CA ALA A 54 -2.85 -4.69 -5.12
C ALA A 54 -3.51 -3.43 -5.69
N VAL A 55 -4.76 -3.22 -5.31
CA VAL A 55 -5.49 -1.98 -5.52
C VAL A 55 -5.57 -1.24 -4.20
N ILE A 56 -5.12 0.00 -4.20
CA ILE A 56 -5.18 0.90 -3.06
C ILE A 56 -6.18 2.00 -3.39
N THR A 57 -7.11 2.25 -2.48
CA THR A 57 -8.00 3.40 -2.58
C THR A 57 -7.82 4.28 -1.36
N SER A 58 -7.70 5.59 -1.53
CA SER A 58 -7.56 6.53 -0.42
C SER A 58 -8.28 7.84 -0.72
N GLU A 59 -8.93 8.43 0.28
CA GLU A 59 -9.61 9.73 0.13
C GLU A 59 -8.65 10.92 0.25
N TYR A 60 -7.63 10.81 1.10
CA TYR A 60 -6.70 11.93 1.38
C TYR A 60 -5.23 11.54 1.38
N ASN A 61 -4.91 10.26 1.59
CA ASN A 61 -3.56 9.82 1.90
C ASN A 61 -2.83 9.20 0.71
N MET A 62 -3.43 9.20 -0.49
CA MET A 62 -2.81 8.64 -1.70
C MET A 62 -1.38 9.12 -1.96
N PRO A 63 -1.05 10.44 -1.92
CA PRO A 63 0.32 10.89 -2.14
C PRO A 63 1.30 10.35 -1.09
N CYS A 64 0.90 10.31 0.19
CA CYS A 64 1.71 9.78 1.28
C CYS A 64 1.96 8.28 1.11
N VAL A 65 0.92 7.52 0.78
CA VAL A 65 1.02 6.08 0.54
C VAL A 65 1.92 5.80 -0.66
N LYS A 66 1.74 6.52 -1.77
CA LYS A 66 2.56 6.36 -2.98
C LYS A 66 4.04 6.68 -2.73
N GLU A 67 4.32 7.78 -2.04
CA GLU A 67 5.69 8.17 -1.68
C GLU A 67 6.36 7.06 -0.87
N TRP A 68 5.71 6.60 0.20
CA TRP A 68 6.26 5.53 1.03
C TRP A 68 6.48 4.24 0.23
N LEU A 69 5.51 3.80 -0.58
CA LEU A 69 5.65 2.59 -1.39
C LEU A 69 6.85 2.67 -2.33
N THR A 70 7.07 3.83 -2.95
CA THR A 70 8.20 4.04 -3.87
C THR A 70 9.55 4.06 -3.13
N HIS A 71 9.58 4.53 -1.88
CA HIS A 71 10.80 4.60 -1.08
C HIS A 71 11.15 3.30 -0.36
N CYS A 72 10.16 2.54 0.09
CA CYS A 72 10.34 1.38 0.96
C CYS A 72 10.22 0.04 0.23
N THR A 73 9.62 0.00 -0.97
CA THR A 73 9.40 -1.25 -1.72
C THR A 73 9.90 -1.11 -3.17
N THR A 74 10.23 -2.24 -3.79
CA THR A 74 10.58 -2.26 -5.21
C THR A 74 9.32 -2.43 -6.05
N ILE A 75 9.02 -1.42 -6.86
CA ILE A 75 7.80 -1.35 -7.64
C ILE A 75 8.07 -1.68 -9.10
N ALA A 76 7.32 -2.62 -9.65
CA ALA A 76 7.39 -2.98 -11.07
C ALA A 76 6.52 -2.07 -11.94
N ASP A 77 5.31 -1.72 -11.47
CA ASP A 77 4.37 -0.85 -12.16
C ASP A 77 3.44 -0.11 -11.18
N MET A 78 3.05 1.11 -11.52
CA MET A 78 2.01 1.87 -10.83
C MET A 78 1.08 2.54 -11.84
N ARG A 79 -0.22 2.43 -11.61
CA ARG A 79 -1.25 3.09 -12.42
C ARG A 79 -2.30 3.78 -11.56
N GLU A 80 -2.52 5.06 -11.83
CA GLU A 80 -3.50 5.92 -11.17
C GLU A 80 -4.76 6.07 -12.04
N PHE A 81 -5.91 6.23 -11.40
CA PHE A 81 -7.23 6.37 -12.06
C PHE A 81 -8.03 7.52 -11.48
#